data_AF-A0A8J6P5F4-F1
#
_entry.id   AF-A0A8J6P5F4-F1
#
_cell.length_a   1.000
_cell.length_b   1.000
_cell.length_c   1.000
_cell.angle_alpha   90.00
_cell.angle_beta   90.00
_cell.angle_gamma   90.00
#
_symmetry.space_group_name_H-M   'P 1'
#
loop_
_entity.id
_entity.type
_entity.pdbx_description
1 polymer ?
#
loop_
_entity_poly.entity_id
_entity_poly.type
_entity_poly.pdbx_seq_one_letter_code
_entity_poly.pdbx_strand_id
1 'polypeptide(L)'
;MTEARFTPEFAAALKKYSNVKKSAQNKIDNLLQNPSGFGEPLKYGLEGFNSCSVKKGFIFVYVYCKECRARGHDKTNSCKNCEETPDEVVKFITIGPHDKAYESAPKIALP
;
A
#
# COMPACT_ATOMS: atom_id res chain seq x y z
N MET A 1 -2.25 -18.54 -3.24
CA MET A 1 -0.96 -17.89 -2.93
C MET A 1 -1.09 -16.45 -3.37
N THR A 2 -0.82 -15.50 -2.49
CA THR A 2 -0.98 -14.06 -2.78
C THR A 2 0.20 -13.57 -3.61
N GLU A 3 -0.06 -12.92 -4.74
CA GLU A 3 0.96 -12.33 -5.62
C GLU A 3 1.31 -10.92 -5.13
N ALA A 4 2.61 -10.58 -5.11
CA ALA A 4 3.08 -9.23 -4.86
C ALA A 4 3.37 -8.49 -6.17
N ARG A 5 2.83 -7.28 -6.31
CA ARG A 5 3.19 -6.33 -7.37
C ARG A 5 3.76 -5.06 -6.77
N PHE A 6 4.91 -4.63 -7.29
CA PHE A 6 5.58 -3.41 -6.84
C PHE A 6 5.43 -2.34 -7.90
N THR A 7 4.90 -1.18 -7.53
CA THR A 7 4.86 -0.06 -8.47
C THR A 7 6.26 0.54 -8.67
N PRO A 8 6.49 1.27 -9.76
CA PRO A 8 7.75 1.98 -9.97
C PRO A 8 8.11 2.93 -8.82
N GLU A 9 7.12 3.60 -8.23
CA GLU A 9 7.32 4.52 -7.10
C GLU A 9 7.79 3.77 -5.85
N PHE A 10 7.19 2.63 -5.55
CA PHE A 10 7.64 1.77 -4.45
C PHE A 10 9.08 1.30 -4.66
N ALA A 11 9.40 0.82 -5.87
CA ALA A 11 10.75 0.36 -6.19
C ALA A 11 11.79 1.50 -6.09
N ALA A 12 11.45 2.70 -6.55
CA ALA A 12 12.31 3.88 -6.44
C ALA A 12 12.51 4.31 -4.98
N ALA A 13 11.43 4.34 -4.19
CA ALA A 13 11.48 4.69 -2.78
C ALA A 13 12.27 3.66 -1.96
N LEU A 14 12.11 2.36 -2.25
CA LEU A 14 12.86 1.30 -1.58
C LEU A 14 14.36 1.36 -1.89
N LYS A 15 14.74 1.79 -3.10
CA LYS A 15 16.15 2.07 -3.46
C LYS A 15 16.69 3.26 -2.67
N LYS A 16 15.91 4.34 -2.56
CA LYS A 16 16.27 5.54 -1.79
C LYS A 16 16.44 5.24 -0.30
N TYR A 17 15.58 4.40 0.27
CA TYR A 17 15.59 4.02 1.68
C TYR A 17 16.11 2.59 1.87
N SER A 18 17.32 2.34 1.37
CA SER A 18 17.95 1.00 1.39
C SER A 18 18.13 0.43 2.80
N ASN A 19 18.27 1.30 3.82
CA ASN A 19 18.42 0.95 5.22
C ASN A 19 17.17 0.30 5.85
N VAL A 20 16.00 0.38 5.21
CA VAL A 20 14.75 -0.29 5.66
C VAL A 20 14.36 -1.47 4.78
N LYS A 21 15.12 -1.78 3.72
CA LYS A 21 14.76 -2.81 2.74
C LYS A 21 14.52 -4.18 3.38
N LYS A 22 15.40 -4.61 4.30
CA LYS A 22 15.25 -5.91 4.98
C LYS A 22 14.01 -5.96 5.87
N SER A 23 13.73 -4.89 6.60
CA SER A 23 12.52 -4.78 7.43
C SER A 23 11.25 -4.76 6.57
N ALA A 24 11.29 -4.06 5.43
CA ALA A 24 10.19 -4.02 4.48
C ALA A 24 9.91 -5.41 3.90
N GLN A 25 10.94 -6.13 3.46
CA GLN A 25 10.80 -7.48 2.92
C GLN A 25 10.15 -8.43 3.93
N ASN A 26 10.64 -8.45 5.17
CA ASN A 26 10.04 -9.30 6.22
C ASN A 26 8.55 -8.98 6.44
N LYS A 27 8.16 -7.70 6.34
CA LYS A 27 6.74 -7.30 6.48
C LYS A 27 5.92 -7.71 5.26
N ILE A 28 6.47 -7.56 4.05
CA ILE A 28 5.86 -8.02 2.80
C ILE A 28 5.61 -9.53 2.87
N ASP A 29 6.62 -10.31 3.26
CA ASP A 29 6.51 -11.78 3.32
C ASP A 29 5.41 -12.22 4.30
N ASN A 30 5.34 -11.58 5.47
CA ASN A 30 4.28 -11.84 6.45
C ASN A 30 2.90 -11.41 5.93
N LEU A 31 2.81 -10.26 5.28
CA LEU A 31 1.58 -9.75 4.70
C LEU A 31 1.05 -10.71 3.62
N LEU A 32 1.91 -11.24 2.75
CA LEU A 32 1.46 -12.14 1.67
C LEU A 32 0.92 -13.49 2.18
N GLN A 33 1.29 -13.91 3.40
CA GLN A 33 0.73 -15.09 4.05
C GLN A 33 -0.71 -14.85 4.52
N ASN A 34 -1.01 -13.66 5.05
CA ASN A 34 -2.35 -13.28 5.48
C ASN A 34 -2.61 -11.78 5.25
N PRO A 35 -3.02 -11.39 4.03
CA PRO A 35 -3.15 -9.98 3.64
C PRO A 35 -4.38 -9.30 4.24
N SER A 36 -5.40 -10.08 4.61
CA SER A 36 -6.65 -9.56 5.14
C SER A 36 -6.48 -8.96 6.53
N GLY A 37 -6.95 -7.72 6.71
CA GLY A 37 -6.87 -7.00 7.98
C GLY A 37 -5.45 -6.65 8.43
N PHE A 38 -4.46 -6.77 7.55
CA PHE A 38 -3.08 -6.40 7.86
C PHE A 38 -2.93 -4.86 7.85
N GLY A 39 -2.14 -4.31 8.77
CA GLY A 39 -1.95 -2.86 8.86
C GLY A 39 -3.22 -2.07 9.21
N GLU A 40 -3.27 -0.82 8.77
CA GLU A 40 -4.34 0.13 9.08
C GLU A 40 -4.97 0.70 7.80
N PRO A 41 -6.31 0.72 7.71
CA PRO A 41 -7.00 1.29 6.56
C PRO A 41 -6.83 2.81 6.51
N LEU A 42 -6.53 3.32 5.31
CA LEU A 42 -6.45 4.75 5.06
C LEU A 42 -7.84 5.36 4.79
N LYS A 43 -7.93 6.67 5.02
CA LYS A 43 -9.16 7.48 4.92
C LYS A 43 -8.86 8.76 4.13
N TYR A 44 -9.89 9.55 3.85
CA TYR A 44 -9.80 10.88 3.23
C TYR A 44 -9.35 10.81 1.75
N GLY A 45 -10.04 9.99 0.96
CA GLY A 45 -9.76 9.80 -0.48
C GLY A 45 -8.77 8.68 -0.79
N LEU A 46 -8.29 8.00 0.25
CA LEU A 46 -7.40 6.84 0.17
C LEU A 46 -8.09 5.55 0.64
N GLU A 47 -9.42 5.51 0.62
CA GLU A 47 -10.19 4.33 0.99
C GLU A 47 -9.78 3.12 0.12
N GLY A 48 -9.68 1.92 0.70
CA GLY A 48 -9.19 0.74 -0.03
C GLY A 48 -7.66 0.62 -0.10
N PHE A 49 -6.92 1.64 0.35
CA PHE A 49 -5.49 1.53 0.65
C PHE A 49 -5.29 1.24 2.14
N ASN A 50 -4.21 0.54 2.44
CA ASN A 50 -3.77 0.24 3.79
C ASN A 50 -2.34 0.74 3.98
N SER A 51 -2.00 1.10 5.21
CA SER A 51 -0.63 1.41 5.61
C SER A 51 -0.12 0.40 6.63
N CYS A 52 1.19 0.14 6.62
CA CYS A 52 1.81 -0.72 7.62
C CYS A 52 3.13 -0.14 8.09
N SER A 53 3.34 -0.15 9.40
CA SER A 53 4.63 0.21 10.01
C SER A 53 5.70 -0.84 9.72
N VAL A 54 6.81 -0.38 9.15
CA VAL A 54 7.97 -1.20 8.77
C VAL A 54 9.05 -1.17 9.84
N LYS A 55 9.37 0.05 10.29
CA LYS A 55 10.38 0.37 11.32
C LYS A 55 9.95 1.68 11.97
N LYS A 56 10.50 2.03 13.14
CA LYS A 56 10.21 3.30 13.84
C LYS A 56 10.21 4.48 12.85
N GLY A 57 9.04 5.09 12.65
CA GLY A 57 8.83 6.23 11.78
C GLY A 57 8.81 5.93 10.28
N PHE A 58 8.72 4.67 9.82
CA PHE A 58 8.60 4.30 8.41
C PHE A 58 7.38 3.43 8.16
N ILE A 59 6.62 3.76 7.11
CA ILE A 59 5.46 2.99 6.66
C ILE A 59 5.60 2.62 5.19
N PHE A 60 4.94 1.54 4.77
CA PHE A 60 4.55 1.39 3.37
C PHE A 60 3.04 1.52 3.21
N VAL A 61 2.63 1.91 2.01
CA VAL A 61 1.23 1.92 1.57
C VAL A 61 1.03 0.80 0.55
N TYR A 62 -0.06 0.06 0.69
CA TYR A 62 -0.41 -1.03 -0.20
C TYR A 62 -1.92 -1.13 -0.43
N VAL A 63 -2.30 -1.93 -1.41
CA VAL A 63 -3.69 -2.31 -1.71
C VAL A 63 -3.76 -3.82 -1.81
N TYR A 64 -4.76 -4.44 -1.20
CA TYR A 64 -5.13 -5.83 -1.47
C TYR A 64 -6.41 -5.84 -2.30
N CYS A 65 -6.34 -6.35 -3.54
CA CYS A 65 -7.45 -6.17 -4.49
C CYS A 65 -8.75 -6.84 -4.04
N LYS A 66 -8.67 -7.99 -3.37
CA LYS A 66 -9.84 -8.65 -2.77
C LYS A 66 -10.58 -7.76 -1.77
N GLU A 67 -9.85 -7.11 -0.85
CA GLU A 67 -10.46 -6.22 0.14
C GLU A 67 -11.01 -4.94 -0.48
N CYS A 68 -10.26 -4.36 -1.42
CA CYS A 68 -10.72 -3.19 -2.15
C CYS A 68 -12.05 -3.47 -2.86
N ARG A 69 -12.17 -4.61 -3.56
CA ARG A 69 -13.41 -5.03 -4.23
C ARG A 69 -14.53 -5.36 -3.25
N ALA A 70 -14.24 -6.09 -2.18
CA ALA A 70 -15.23 -6.46 -1.17
C ALA A 70 -15.91 -5.23 -0.53
N ARG A 71 -15.20 -4.10 -0.50
CA ARG A 71 -15.70 -2.82 0.03
C ARG A 71 -16.21 -1.87 -1.05
N GLY A 72 -16.16 -2.26 -2.32
CA GLY A 72 -16.59 -1.44 -3.47
C GLY A 72 -15.69 -0.25 -3.78
N HIS A 73 -14.46 -0.22 -3.23
CA HIS A 73 -13.53 0.90 -3.45
C HIS A 73 -12.91 0.89 -4.84
N ASP A 74 -12.90 -0.27 -5.50
CA ASP A 74 -12.48 -0.45 -6.89
C ASP A 74 -13.32 0.41 -7.85
N LYS A 75 -14.57 0.70 -7.49
CA LYS A 75 -15.47 1.55 -8.28
C LYS A 75 -15.36 3.04 -7.92
N THR A 76 -14.86 3.37 -6.74
CA THR A 76 -14.83 4.76 -6.23
C THR A 76 -13.49 5.44 -6.45
N ASN A 77 -12.37 4.73 -6.33
CA ASN A 77 -11.03 5.29 -6.54
C ASN A 77 -10.07 4.34 -7.29
N SER A 78 -10.61 3.28 -7.89
CA SER A 78 -9.91 2.28 -8.71
C SER A 78 -8.83 1.46 -8.00
N CYS A 79 -8.47 1.77 -6.74
CA CYS A 79 -7.42 1.11 -5.96
C CYS A 79 -6.20 0.68 -6.81
N LYS A 80 -5.67 1.60 -7.63
CA LYS A 80 -4.60 1.31 -8.60
C LYS A 80 -4.93 0.17 -9.57
N ASN A 81 -6.09 0.22 -10.22
CA ASN A 81 -6.58 -0.74 -11.22
C ASN A 81 -6.91 -2.13 -10.65
N CYS A 82 -7.52 -2.21 -9.47
CA CYS A 82 -7.96 -3.51 -8.95
C CYS A 82 -9.16 -4.10 -9.70
N GLU A 83 -9.93 -3.30 -10.43
CA GLU A 83 -10.99 -3.76 -11.35
C GLU A 83 -10.49 -4.80 -12.37
N GLU A 84 -9.29 -4.59 -12.91
CA GLU A 84 -8.66 -5.45 -13.93
C GLU A 84 -7.62 -6.43 -13.33
N THR A 85 -7.42 -6.41 -12.02
CA THR A 85 -6.41 -7.25 -11.35
C THR A 85 -7.07 -8.40 -10.58
N PRO A 86 -6.49 -9.61 -10.56
CA PRO A 86 -7.00 -10.71 -9.76
C PRO A 86 -7.08 -10.41 -8.24
N ASP A 87 -7.96 -11.10 -7.53
CA ASP A 87 -8.25 -10.83 -6.11
C ASP A 87 -7.02 -11.03 -5.22
N GLU A 88 -6.31 -12.13 -5.45
CA GLU A 88 -5.15 -12.54 -4.67
C GLU A 88 -3.87 -11.80 -5.06
N VAL A 89 -3.98 -10.48 -5.29
CA VAL A 89 -2.87 -9.58 -5.61
C VAL A 89 -2.78 -8.47 -4.58
N VAL A 90 -1.58 -8.27 -4.04
CA VAL A 90 -1.21 -7.13 -3.22
C VAL A 90 -0.30 -6.21 -4.02
N LYS A 91 -0.70 -4.93 -4.12
CA LYS A 91 0.08 -3.88 -4.79
C LYS A 91 0.74 -2.99 -3.77
N PHE A 92 2.07 -2.91 -3.81
CA PHE A 92 2.86 -2.02 -2.97
C PHE A 92 3.10 -0.70 -3.69
N ILE A 93 2.62 0.39 -3.10
CA ILE A 93 2.48 1.69 -3.76
C ILE A 93 3.65 2.62 -3.45
N THR A 94 4.01 2.76 -2.17
CA THR A 94 5.17 3.56 -1.75
C THR A 94 5.66 3.12 -0.37
N ILE A 95 6.88 3.52 -0.01
CA ILE A 95 7.49 3.35 1.32
C ILE A 95 8.23 4.62 1.71
N GLY A 96 8.11 5.06 2.95
CA GLY A 96 8.81 6.25 3.40
C GLY A 96 8.59 6.58 4.87
N PRO A 97 9.23 7.65 5.35
CA PRO A 97 9.00 8.14 6.71
C PRO A 97 7.55 8.57 6.90
N HIS A 98 7.00 8.35 8.11
CA HIS A 98 5.63 8.71 8.46
C HIS A 98 5.32 10.17 8.11
N ASP A 99 6.19 11.10 8.48
CA ASP A 99 5.98 12.54 8.27
C ASP A 99 6.15 12.99 6.80
N LYS A 100 6.84 12.19 5.98
CA LYS A 100 7.11 12.48 4.55
C LYS A 100 6.14 11.78 3.59
N ALA A 101 5.52 10.68 4.03
CA ALA A 101 4.52 9.95 3.25
C ALA A 101 3.22 10.77 3.08
N TYR A 102 2.87 11.62 4.06
CA TYR A 102 1.72 12.53 3.95
C TYR A 102 2.02 13.80 3.13
N GLU A 103 3.29 14.23 3.01
CA GLU A 103 3.67 15.40 2.18
C GLU A 103 3.58 15.14 0.66
N SER A 104 3.57 13.86 0.24
CA SER A 104 3.57 13.42 -1.16
C SER A 104 2.25 12.79 -1.63
N ALA A 105 1.24 12.74 -0.75
CA ALA A 105 -0.13 12.41 -1.16
C ALA A 105 -0.71 13.57 -2.00
N PRO A 106 -1.44 13.30 -3.09
CA PRO A 106 -2.15 14.35 -3.81
C PRO A 106 -3.09 15.05 -2.83
N LYS A 107 -2.81 16.33 -2.57
CA LYS A 107 -3.73 17.21 -1.85
C LYS A 107 -4.97 17.30 -2.72
N ILE A 108 -6.03 16.59 -2.35
CA ILE A 108 -7.36 16.88 -2.88
C ILE A 108 -7.61 18.34 -2.49
N ALA A 109 -7.70 19.21 -3.50
CA ALA A 109 -8.33 20.51 -3.31
C ALA A 109 -9.78 20.19 -2.93
N LEU A 110 -10.09 20.27 -1.64
CA LEU A 110 -11.46 20.32 -1.17
C LEU A 110 -12.10 21.59 -1.76
N PRO A 111 -13.33 21.53 -2.27
CA PRO A 111 -14.10 22.72 -2.61
C PRO A 111 -14.33 23.61 -1.38
#